data_AF-A0A1G1K7W0-F1
#
_entry.id   AF-A0A1G1K7W0-F1
#
_cell.length_a   1.000
_cell.length_b   1.000
_cell.length_c   1.000
_cell.angle_alpha   90.00
_cell.angle_beta   90.00
_cell.angle_gamma   90.00
#
_symmetry.space_group_name_H-M   'P 1'
#
loop_
_entity.id
_entity.type
_entity.pdbx_description
1 polymer ?
#
loop_
_entity_poly.entity_id
_entity_poly.type
_entity_poly.pdbx_seq_one_letter_code
_entity_poly.pdbx_strand_id
1 'polypeptide(L)'
;MSNGLLTEEEVKTYLQVDETEIGRLRRRGKLTSYRVGGTFVRYRKDEVTALKSGRKFRMPDQFDRNWADMIRDFSTFYGAYILLAFAVAFLVFYFVHT
;
A
#
# COMPACT_ATOMS: atom_id res chain seq x y z
N MET A 1 -16.45 15.88 1.73
CA MET A 1 -15.96 14.73 2.55
C MET A 1 -14.45 14.79 2.55
N SER A 2 -13.90 15.56 3.48
CA SER A 2 -12.63 16.28 3.31
C SER A 2 -11.51 15.66 4.15
N ASN A 3 -10.44 15.28 3.45
CA ASN A 3 -9.09 14.98 3.94
C ASN A 3 -8.99 13.94 5.07
N GLY A 4 -8.75 12.68 4.72
CA GLY A 4 -8.42 11.59 5.65
C GLY A 4 -7.07 11.74 6.39
N LEU A 5 -6.58 12.98 6.53
CA LEU A 5 -5.30 13.34 7.11
C LEU A 5 -5.51 14.32 8.27
N LEU A 6 -4.95 13.99 9.43
CA LEU A 6 -4.98 14.77 10.67
C LEU A 6 -3.64 15.47 10.91
N THR A 7 -3.67 16.63 11.57
CA THR A 7 -2.46 17.27 12.13
C THR A 7 -1.98 16.58 13.39
N GLU A 8 -0.75 16.87 13.81
CA GLU A 8 -0.21 16.39 15.08
C GLU A 8 -1.06 16.83 16.29
N GLU A 9 -1.57 18.06 16.29
CA GLU A 9 -2.44 18.58 17.34
C GLU A 9 -3.78 17.85 17.42
N GLU A 10 -4.38 17.55 16.26
CA GLU A 10 -5.62 16.78 16.18
C GLU A 10 -5.42 15.35 16.67
N VAL A 11 -4.29 14.73 16.31
CA VAL A 11 -3.90 13.38 16.76
C VAL A 11 -3.69 13.35 18.27
N LYS A 12 -3.01 14.36 18.83
CA LYS A 12 -2.79 14.53 20.28
C LYS A 12 -4.10 14.59 21.03
N THR A 13 -5.01 15.44 20.56
CA THR A 13 -6.35 15.61 21.15
C THR A 13 -7.17 14.32 21.05
N TYR A 14 -7.08 13.63 19.91
CA TYR A 14 -7.89 12.46 19.64
C TYR A 14 -7.46 11.22 20.45
N LEU A 15 -6.15 10.98 20.55
CA LEU A 15 -5.56 9.85 21.27
C LEU A 15 -5.32 10.15 22.76
N GLN A 16 -5.42 11.42 23.19
CA GLN A 16 -5.13 11.86 24.57
C GLN A 16 -3.73 11.44 25.06
N VAL A 17 -2.75 11.43 24.15
CA VAL A 17 -1.36 11.07 24.43
C VAL A 17 -0.46 12.28 24.30
N ASP A 18 0.71 12.21 24.92
CA ASP A 18 1.73 13.25 24.82
C ASP A 18 2.51 13.19 23.48
N GLU A 19 3.13 14.30 23.10
CA GLU A 19 3.93 14.41 21.87
C GLU A 19 5.10 13.42 21.84
N THR A 20 5.69 13.15 23.00
CA THR A 20 6.73 12.13 23.16
C THR A 20 6.25 10.71 22.80
N GLU A 21 4.99 10.40 23.09
CA GLU A 21 4.39 9.09 22.81
C GLU A 21 3.98 8.98 21.33
N ILE A 22 3.53 10.08 20.70
CA ILE A 22 3.32 10.13 19.24
C ILE A 22 4.63 9.85 18.51
N GLY A 23 5.74 10.46 18.96
CA GLY A 23 7.08 10.18 18.44
C GLY A 23 7.48 8.71 18.57
N ARG A 24 7.15 8.06 19.69
CA ARG A 24 7.38 6.62 19.89
C ARG A 24 6.51 5.76 18.98
N LEU A 25 5.23 6.09 18.80
CA LEU A 25 4.31 5.38 17.90
C LEU A 25 4.79 5.47 16.44
N ARG A 26 5.29 6.63 16.03
CA ARG A 26 5.93 6.83 14.71
C ARG A 26 7.19 5.97 14.56
N ARG A 27 8.10 5.99 15.55
CA ARG A 27 9.33 5.18 15.52
C ARG A 27 9.05 3.67 15.50
N ARG A 28 7.97 3.23 16.14
CA ARG A 28 7.52 1.83 16.15
C ARG A 28 6.75 1.43 14.88
N GLY A 29 6.56 2.35 13.93
CA GLY A 29 5.79 2.09 12.70
C GLY A 29 4.29 1.91 12.92
N LYS A 30 3.76 2.29 14.08
CA LYS A 30 2.32 2.18 14.39
C LYS A 30 1.49 3.35 13.85
N LEU A 31 2.16 4.42 13.45
CA LEU A 31 1.54 5.65 12.96
C LEU A 31 2.32 6.14 11.73
N THR A 32 1.66 6.18 10.58
CA THR A 32 2.25 6.63 9.33
C THR A 32 2.17 8.15 9.25
N SER A 33 3.33 8.78 9.08
CA SER A 33 3.45 10.23 8.94
C SER A 33 3.79 10.60 7.50
N TYR A 34 2.98 11.43 6.87
CA TYR A 34 3.22 12.00 5.55
C TYR A 34 3.73 13.43 5.67
N ARG A 35 4.72 13.80 4.87
CA ARG A 35 5.12 15.21 4.73
C ARG A 35 4.33 15.84 3.58
N VAL A 36 3.48 16.80 3.89
CA VAL A 36 2.75 17.60 2.92
C VAL A 36 3.48 18.92 2.72
N GLY A 37 3.89 19.21 1.48
CA GLY A 37 4.61 20.44 1.14
C GLY A 37 5.98 20.57 1.80
N GLY A 38 6.66 19.46 2.10
CA GLY A 38 8.01 19.43 2.66
C GLY A 38 8.11 19.70 4.17
N THR A 39 7.15 20.43 4.75
CA THR A 39 7.22 20.92 6.15
C THR A 39 6.17 20.30 7.07
N PHE A 40 4.95 20.05 6.59
CA PHE A 40 3.85 19.66 7.48
C PHE A 40 3.74 18.15 7.63
N VAL A 41 3.78 17.67 8.87
CA VAL A 41 3.52 16.27 9.18
C VAL A 41 2.01 16.04 9.30
N ARG A 42 1.51 15.06 8.54
CA ARG A 42 0.10 14.67 8.52
C ARG A 42 -0.04 13.17 8.76
N TYR A 43 -1.07 12.78 9.50
CA TYR A 43 -1.31 11.39 9.92
C TYR A 43 -2.63 10.87 9.36
N ARG A 44 -2.72 9.59 9.02
CA ARG A 44 -3.97 9.04 8.47
C ARG A 44 -5.03 8.90 9.58
N LYS A 45 -6.23 9.47 9.37
CA LYS A 45 -7.34 9.44 10.34
C LYS A 45 -7.76 8.02 10.72
N ASP A 46 -7.73 7.09 9.76
CA ASP A 46 -8.13 5.70 9.96
C ASP A 46 -7.19 4.97 10.93
N GLU A 47 -5.88 5.21 10.82
CA GLU A 47 -4.86 4.63 11.71
C GLU A 47 -5.02 5.16 13.15
N VAL A 48 -5.25 6.47 13.28
CA VAL A 48 -5.47 7.16 14.55
C VAL A 48 -6.74 6.64 15.24
N THR A 49 -7.81 6.43 14.48
CA THR A 49 -9.07 5.85 14.97
C THR A 49 -8.88 4.39 15.41
N ALA A 50 -8.12 3.61 14.64
CA ALA A 50 -7.83 2.22 14.97
C ALA A 50 -7.05 2.08 16.27
N LEU A 51 -6.03 2.92 16.48
CA LEU A 51 -5.21 2.96 17.70
C LEU A 51 -6.05 3.24 18.96
N LYS A 52 -6.98 4.19 18.89
CA LYS A 52 -7.89 4.51 19.99
C LYS A 52 -8.80 3.34 20.36
N SER A 53 -9.23 2.56 19.37
CA SER A 53 -10.13 1.42 19.59
C SER A 53 -9.46 0.19 20.21
N GLY A 54 -8.14 0.23 20.48
CA GLY A 54 -7.39 -0.92 21.02
C GLY A 54 -7.28 -2.10 20.06
N ARG A 55 -7.84 -2.00 18.84
CA ARG A 55 -7.61 -2.98 17.79
C ARG A 55 -6.14 -2.91 17.42
N LYS A 56 -5.45 -4.05 17.53
CA LYS A 56 -4.13 -4.23 16.92
C LYS A 56 -4.31 -3.94 15.43
N PHE A 57 -3.91 -2.75 15.02
CA PHE A 57 -3.83 -2.40 13.61
C PHE A 57 -2.78 -3.33 13.01
N ARG A 58 -3.23 -4.42 12.38
CA ARG A 58 -2.45 -4.98 11.27
C ARG A 58 -2.43 -3.86 10.25
N MET A 59 -1.22 -3.37 9.93
CA MET A 59 -1.06 -2.61 8.69
C MET A 59 -1.84 -3.38 7.61
N PRO A 60 -2.72 -2.72 6.82
CA PRO A 60 -3.09 -3.33 5.55
C PRO A 60 -1.76 -3.53 4.87
N ASP A 61 -1.34 -4.79 4.80
CA ASP A 61 -0.01 -5.20 4.43
C ASP A 61 0.29 -4.56 3.07
N GLN A 62 0.95 -3.39 3.05
CA GLN A 62 1.52 -2.84 1.82
C GLN A 62 2.60 -3.78 1.27
N PHE A 63 2.98 -4.78 2.07
CA PHE A 63 3.82 -5.91 1.73
C PHE A 63 3.05 -7.21 1.41
N ASP A 64 1.72 -7.25 1.50
CA ASP A 64 0.86 -8.27 0.88
C ASP A 64 0.62 -7.86 -0.57
N ARG A 65 1.70 -7.53 -1.27
CA ARG A 65 1.76 -7.91 -2.67
C ARG A 65 1.79 -9.43 -2.66
N ASN A 66 0.60 -10.00 -2.55
CA ASN A 66 0.37 -11.40 -2.76
C ASN A 66 0.91 -11.67 -4.15
N TRP A 67 1.92 -12.53 -4.28
CA TRP A 67 2.60 -12.78 -5.57
C TRP A 67 1.59 -13.16 -6.66
N ALA A 68 0.45 -13.75 -6.26
CA ALA A 68 -0.70 -14.00 -7.10
C ALA A 68 -1.26 -12.75 -7.80
N ASP A 69 -1.36 -11.61 -7.11
CA ASP A 69 -1.83 -10.36 -7.69
C ASP A 69 -0.78 -9.79 -8.67
N MET A 70 0.50 -9.93 -8.34
CA MET A 70 1.58 -9.51 -9.23
C MET A 70 1.64 -10.36 -10.52
N ILE A 71 1.39 -11.67 -10.41
CA ILE A 71 1.28 -12.59 -11.56
C ILE A 71 0.03 -12.30 -12.38
N ARG A 72 -1.10 -11.98 -11.73
CA ARG A 72 -2.34 -11.61 -12.40
C ARG A 72 -2.19 -10.33 -13.21
N ASP A 73 -1.62 -9.29 -12.60
CA ASP A 73 -1.36 -8.01 -13.27
C ASP A 73 -0.39 -8.19 -14.44
N PHE A 74 0.65 -9.01 -14.25
CA PHE A 74 1.58 -9.38 -15.32
C PHE A 74 0.87 -10.12 -16.47
N SER A 75 0.02 -11.10 -16.16
CA SER A 75 -0.73 -11.84 -17.18
C SER A 75 -1.77 -10.97 -17.90
N THR A 76 -2.41 -10.03 -17.21
CA THR A 76 -3.38 -9.12 -17.85
C THR A 76 -2.67 -8.15 -18.79
N PHE A 77 -1.51 -7.62 -18.42
CA PHE A 77 -0.77 -6.68 -19.26
C PHE A 77 -0.02 -7.36 -20.42
N TYR A 78 0.59 -8.53 -20.18
CA TYR A 78 1.39 -9.25 -21.17
C TYR A 78 0.66 -10.38 -21.90
N GLY A 79 -0.62 -10.65 -21.58
CA GLY A 79 -1.37 -11.78 -22.13
C GLY A 79 -1.44 -11.81 -23.65
N ALA A 80 -1.63 -10.65 -24.30
CA ALA A 80 -1.65 -10.56 -25.76
C ALA A 80 -0.28 -10.89 -26.39
N TYR A 81 0.81 -10.46 -25.77
CA TYR A 81 2.17 -10.75 -26.23
C TYR A 81 2.53 -12.23 -26.03
N ILE A 82 2.11 -12.84 -24.93
CA ILE A 82 2.31 -14.27 -24.66
C ILE A 82 1.56 -15.11 -25.71
N LEU A 83 0.30 -14.78 -26.00
CA LEU A 83 -0.49 -15.48 -27.02
C LEU A 83 0.15 -15.35 -28.41
N LEU A 84 0.61 -14.14 -28.76
CA LEU A 84 1.30 -13.90 -30.03
C LEU A 84 2.62 -14.67 -30.13
N ALA A 85 3.41 -14.73 -29.05
CA ALA A 85 4.64 -15.52 -29.00
C ALA A 85 4.36 -17.01 -29.22
N PHE A 86 3.31 -17.57 -28.59
CA PHE A 86 2.90 -18.94 -28.84
C PHE A 86 2.46 -19.17 -30.28
N ALA A 87 1.68 -18.26 -30.87
CA ALA A 87 1.24 -18.37 -32.26
C ALA A 87 2.44 -18.38 -33.24
N VAL A 88 3.42 -17.51 -33.03
CA VAL A 88 4.65 -17.46 -33.85
C VAL A 88 5.45 -18.74 -33.68
N ALA A 89 5.65 -19.21 -32.44
CA ALA A 89 6.38 -20.47 -32.18
C ALA A 89 5.68 -21.68 -32.83
N PHE A 90 4.36 -21.76 -32.76
CA PHE A 90 3.58 -22.82 -33.38
C PHE A 90 3.70 -22.80 -34.90
N LEU A 91 3.69 -21.60 -35.50
CA LEU A 91 3.84 -21.43 -36.94
C LEU A 91 5.23 -21.85 -37.42
N VAL A 92 6.29 -21.47 -36.69
CA VAL A 92 7.66 -21.92 -36.98
C VAL A 92 7.77 -23.44 -36.84
N PHE A 93 7.23 -24.02 -35.77
CA PHE A 93 7.25 -25.45 -35.56
C PHE A 93 6.52 -26.20 -36.69
N TYR A 94 5.36 -25.71 -37.11
CA TYR A 94 4.60 -26.27 -38.23
C TYR A 94 5.41 -26.27 -39.54
N PHE A 95 6.11 -25.17 -39.83
CA PHE A 95 6.95 -25.03 -41.03
C PHE A 95 8.20 -25.91 -40.99
N VAL A 96 8.76 -26.17 -39.82
CA VAL A 96 9.94 -27.04 -39.68
C VAL A 96 9.56 -28.52 -39.82
N HIS A 97 8.33 -28.88 -39.44
CA HIS A 97 7.87 -30.27 -39.42
C HIS A 97 7.04 -30.69 -40.66
N THR A 98 6.75 -29.75 -41.56
CA THR A 98 6.14 -29.97 -42.88
C THR A 98 7.23 -30.02 -43.93
#